data_AF-A0A368FLJ0-F1
#
_entry.id   AF-A0A368FLJ0-F1
#
_cell.length_a   1.000
_cell.length_b   1.000
_cell.length_c   1.000
_cell.angle_alpha   90.00
_cell.angle_beta   90.00
_cell.angle_gamma   90.00
#
_symmetry.space_group_name_H-M   'P 1'
#
loop_
_entity.id
_entity.type
_entity.pdbx_description
1 polymer ?
#
loop_
_entity_poly.entity_id
_entity_poly.type
_entity_poly.pdbx_seq_one_letter_code
_entity_poly.pdbx_strand_id
1 'polypeptide(L)'
;MGRDKKKEEDEDSGDDVYVVEAVINKRKAKDGKVEYLLKWQGFPLEESTWEPEENVACHELIAEFERKRSKVEKKEPSAGSEKREEKQLHRIIGLTDSPGELHFLIKWKDPTADLVPAKEANVKYPQEVIRFYEERLKLQTR
;
A
#
# COMPACT_ATOMS: atom_id res chain seq x y z
N MET A 1 52.55 19.20 12.44
CA MET A 1 51.88 17.89 12.38
C MET A 1 50.39 18.10 12.59
N GLY A 2 49.64 18.35 11.52
CA GLY A 2 48.18 18.42 11.54
C GLY A 2 47.65 17.22 10.75
N ARG A 3 47.05 16.27 11.45
CA ARG A 3 46.54 15.02 10.89
C ARG A 3 45.04 15.19 10.73
N ASP A 4 44.62 15.92 9.71
CA ASP A 4 43.21 16.09 9.40
C ASP A 4 42.73 14.86 8.63
N LYS A 5 42.06 14.00 9.40
CA LYS A 5 41.43 12.76 9.00
C LYS A 5 40.22 13.12 8.14
N LYS A 6 40.39 13.09 6.81
CA LYS A 6 39.30 13.26 5.85
C LYS A 6 38.30 12.11 6.08
N LYS A 7 37.10 12.46 6.54
CA LYS A 7 35.96 11.56 6.69
C LYS A 7 35.57 11.12 5.27
N GLU A 8 35.68 9.83 5.00
CA GLU A 8 35.13 9.21 3.80
C GLU A 8 33.61 9.18 3.98
N GLU A 9 32.92 9.91 3.12
CA GLU A 9 31.47 9.80 2.92
C GLU A 9 31.30 8.68 1.90
N ASP A 10 30.94 7.48 2.37
CA ASP A 10 30.46 6.41 1.50
C ASP A 10 29.08 6.84 0.97
N GLU A 11 29.06 7.35 -0.27
CA GLU A 11 27.86 7.46 -1.09
C GLU A 11 27.41 6.05 -1.46
N ASP A 12 26.62 5.44 -0.58
CA ASP A 12 25.92 4.18 -0.83
C ASP A 12 24.86 4.40 -1.93
N SER A 13 25.20 3.96 -3.14
CA SER A 13 24.35 4.07 -4.33
C SER A 13 23.21 3.05 -4.29
N GLY A 14 22.20 3.32 -3.46
CA GLY A 14 20.77 3.31 -3.83
C GLY A 14 20.09 2.07 -4.45
N ASP A 15 20.71 0.89 -4.48
CA ASP A 15 20.13 -0.35 -5.04
C ASP A 15 20.16 -1.52 -4.04
N ASP A 16 19.70 -1.27 -2.80
CA ASP A 16 19.55 -2.33 -1.81
C ASP A 16 18.43 -3.31 -2.19
N VAL A 17 18.75 -4.61 -2.16
CA VAL A 17 17.78 -5.67 -2.40
C VAL A 17 17.17 -6.14 -1.08
N TYR A 18 15.87 -5.91 -0.91
CA TYR A 18 15.12 -6.32 0.28
C TYR A 18 14.24 -7.55 0.01
N VAL A 19 14.02 -8.37 1.04
CA VAL A 19 13.17 -9.56 0.93
C VAL A 19 11.69 -9.15 1.01
N VAL A 20 10.93 -9.55 -0.02
CA VAL A 20 9.48 -9.33 -0.09
C VAL A 20 8.76 -10.45 0.68
N GLU A 21 7.92 -10.07 1.64
CA GLU A 21 7.06 -11.02 2.36
C GLU A 21 5.76 -11.27 1.59
N ALA A 22 5.15 -10.22 1.03
CA ALA A 22 3.90 -10.35 0.27
C ALA A 22 3.66 -9.18 -0.70
N VAL A 23 2.98 -9.47 -1.80
CA VAL A 23 2.36 -8.45 -2.67
C VAL A 23 0.98 -8.13 -2.12
N ILE A 24 0.80 -6.89 -1.65
CA ILE A 24 -0.42 -6.45 -0.96
C ILE A 24 -1.43 -5.87 -1.94
N ASN A 25 -0.96 -5.09 -2.91
CA ASN A 25 -1.85 -4.43 -3.86
C ASN A 25 -1.16 -4.12 -5.18
N LYS A 26 -1.97 -3.67 -6.15
CA LYS A 26 -1.52 -3.24 -7.48
C LYS A 26 -2.24 -1.95 -7.86
N ARG A 27 -1.52 -1.02 -8.49
CA ARG A 27 -2.10 0.16 -9.11
C ARG A 27 -1.47 0.44 -10.45
N LYS A 28 -2.13 1.27 -11.25
CA LYS A 28 -1.52 1.92 -12.40
C LYS A 28 -1.10 3.33 -11.99
N ALA A 29 0.17 3.64 -12.13
CA ALA A 29 0.71 4.97 -11.91
C ALA A 29 0.26 5.94 -13.02
N LYS A 30 0.52 7.24 -12.81
CA LYS A 30 0.09 8.30 -13.74
C LYS A 30 0.74 8.21 -15.12
N ASP A 31 1.94 7.64 -15.18
CA ASP A 31 2.68 7.37 -16.42
C ASP A 31 2.24 6.07 -17.12
N GLY A 32 1.25 5.36 -16.56
CA GLY A 32 0.72 4.12 -17.10
C GLY A 32 1.46 2.87 -16.63
N LYS A 33 2.55 3.00 -15.87
CA LYS A 33 3.30 1.85 -15.35
C LYS A 33 2.54 1.14 -14.24
N VAL A 34 2.79 -0.16 -14.12
CA VAL A 34 2.25 -0.97 -13.04
C VAL A 34 3.17 -0.85 -11.83
N GLU A 35 2.57 -0.59 -10.68
CA GLU A 35 3.27 -0.64 -9.40
C GLU A 35 2.57 -1.63 -8.48
N TYR A 36 3.38 -2.35 -7.69
CA TYR A 36 2.94 -3.26 -6.64
C TYR A 36 3.28 -2.69 -5.28
N LEU A 37 2.33 -2.76 -4.34
CA LEU A 37 2.59 -2.45 -2.95
C LEU A 37 3.20 -3.68 -2.27
N LEU A 38 4.46 -3.58 -1.85
CA LEU A 38 5.20 -4.70 -1.27
C LEU A 38 5.26 -4.60 0.25
N LYS A 39 4.86 -5.68 0.93
CA LYS A 39 5.16 -5.86 2.35
C LYS A 39 6.56 -6.44 2.48
N TRP A 40 7.45 -5.67 3.09
CA TRP A 40 8.83 -6.07 3.34
C TRP A 40 8.92 -7.05 4.54
N GLN A 41 9.80 -8.04 4.44
CA GLN A 41 9.99 -9.02 5.51
C GLN A 41 10.56 -8.36 6.76
N GLY A 42 9.91 -8.58 7.91
CA GLY A 42 10.33 -8.02 9.19
C GLY A 42 9.90 -6.57 9.44
N PHE A 43 9.24 -5.94 8.47
CA PHE A 43 8.72 -4.57 8.60
C PHE A 43 7.19 -4.56 8.74
N PRO A 44 6.64 -3.55 9.44
CA PRO A 44 5.20 -3.38 9.51
C PRO A 44 4.63 -2.98 8.14
N LEU A 45 3.35 -3.28 7.92
CA LEU A 45 2.67 -2.96 6.65
C LEU A 45 2.72 -1.46 6.31
N GLU A 46 2.80 -0.61 7.33
CA GLU A 46 2.92 0.84 7.23
C GLU A 46 4.19 1.31 6.52
N GLU A 47 5.25 0.49 6.49
CA GLU A 47 6.51 0.74 5.76
C GLU A 47 6.48 0.14 4.34
N SER A 48 5.33 -0.37 3.90
CA SER A 48 5.20 -0.92 2.54
C SER A 48 5.32 0.20 1.50
N THR A 49 6.07 -0.07 0.44
CA THR A 49 6.29 0.89 -0.65
C THR A 49 5.68 0.39 -1.95
N TRP A 50 5.33 1.34 -2.83
CA TRP A 50 4.89 1.03 -4.18
C TRP A 50 6.12 0.91 -5.06
N GLU A 51 6.46 -0.32 -5.44
CA GLU A 51 7.58 -0.62 -6.32
C GLU A 51 7.08 -0.87 -7.75
N PRO A 52 7.76 -0.33 -8.78
CA PRO A 52 7.43 -0.62 -10.16
C PRO A 52 7.60 -2.11 -10.45
N GLU A 53 6.80 -2.66 -11.37
CA GLU A 53 6.84 -4.09 -11.74
C GLU A 53 8.26 -4.56 -12.08
N GLU A 54 9.07 -3.68 -12.68
CA GLU A 54 10.45 -3.95 -13.04
C GLU A 54 11.38 -4.13 -11.84
N ASN A 55 11.06 -3.58 -10.66
CA ASN A 55 11.83 -3.74 -9.43
C ASN A 55 11.50 -5.05 -8.68
N VAL A 56 10.40 -5.73 -9.05
CA VAL A 56 9.92 -6.89 -8.29
C VAL A 56 10.48 -8.19 -8.87
N ALA A 57 11.60 -8.65 -8.32
CA ALA A 57 12.25 -9.89 -8.78
C ALA A 57 11.43 -11.18 -8.47
N CYS A 58 10.45 -11.13 -7.58
CA CYS A 58 9.68 -12.30 -7.15
C CYS A 58 8.36 -12.46 -7.94
N HIS A 59 8.46 -12.96 -9.17
CA HIS A 59 7.29 -13.20 -10.03
C HIS A 59 6.27 -14.21 -9.46
N GLU A 60 6.69 -15.12 -8.57
CA GLU A 60 5.79 -16.08 -7.94
C GLU A 60 4.76 -15.41 -7.03
N LEU A 61 5.19 -14.44 -6.21
CA LEU A 61 4.31 -13.68 -5.34
C LEU A 61 3.34 -12.80 -6.13
N ILE A 62 3.81 -12.20 -7.24
CA ILE A 62 2.95 -11.47 -8.17
C ILE A 62 1.91 -12.42 -8.76
N ALA A 63 2.33 -13.57 -9.28
CA ALA A 63 1.43 -14.54 -9.88
C ALA A 63 0.38 -15.04 -8.87
N GLU A 64 0.76 -15.26 -7.60
CA GLU A 64 -0.18 -15.61 -6.55
C GLU A 64 -1.20 -14.50 -6.29
N PHE A 65 -0.74 -13.25 -6.20
CA PHE A 65 -1.59 -12.09 -6.04
C PHE A 65 -2.61 -11.94 -7.18
N GLU A 66 -2.16 -12.02 -8.43
CA GLU A 66 -3.01 -11.92 -9.63
C GLU A 66 -4.03 -13.08 -9.70
N ARG A 67 -3.64 -14.30 -9.33
CA ARG A 67 -4.56 -15.44 -9.23
C ARG A 67 -5.65 -15.22 -8.18
N LYS A 68 -5.33 -14.57 -7.05
CA LYS A 68 -6.32 -14.27 -6.01
C LYS A 68 -7.30 -13.18 -6.46
N ARG A 69 -6.80 -12.11 -7.10
CA ARG A 69 -7.62 -10.98 -7.60
C ARG A 69 -8.55 -11.36 -8.76
N SER A 70 -8.07 -12.11 -9.74
CA SER A 70 -8.90 -12.55 -10.89
C SER A 70 -10.09 -13.43 -10.50
N LYS A 71 -10.02 -14.14 -9.36
CA LYS A 71 -11.16 -14.88 -8.80
C LYS A 71 -12.21 -13.97 -8.15
N VAL A 72 -11.79 -12.81 -7.66
CA VAL A 72 -12.68 -11.80 -7.03
C VAL A 72 -13.35 -10.94 -8.09
N GLU A 73 -12.65 -10.56 -9.16
CA GLU A 73 -13.19 -9.73 -10.24
C GLU A 73 -14.16 -10.47 -11.17
N LYS A 74 -14.05 -11.81 -11.28
CA LYS A 74 -15.01 -12.63 -12.04
C LYS A 74 -16.37 -12.79 -11.33
N LYS A 75 -16.54 -12.28 -10.11
CA LYS A 75 -17.85 -12.10 -9.51
C LYS A 75 -18.35 -10.71 -9.90
N GLU A 76 -19.17 -10.65 -10.95
CA GLU A 76 -19.97 -9.47 -11.33
C GLU A 76 -20.59 -8.79 -10.09
N PRO A 77 -20.79 -7.46 -10.08
CA PRO A 77 -21.57 -6.78 -9.05
C PRO A 77 -23.04 -7.08 -9.26
N SER A 78 -23.47 -8.33 -9.00
CA SER A 78 -24.87 -8.60 -8.74
C SER A 78 -25.23 -7.83 -7.48
N ALA A 79 -26.28 -7.01 -7.55
CA ALA A 79 -26.93 -6.33 -6.45
C ALA A 79 -27.51 -7.33 -5.44
N GLY A 80 -26.64 -8.06 -4.78
CA GLY A 80 -26.88 -9.05 -3.76
C GLY A 80 -25.84 -8.82 -2.69
N SER A 81 -26.27 -8.16 -1.63
CA SER A 81 -25.57 -8.02 -0.36
C SER A 81 -25.30 -9.41 0.25
N GLU A 82 -24.31 -10.12 -0.29
CA GLU A 82 -23.61 -11.13 0.49
C GLU A 82 -22.91 -10.35 1.61
N LYS A 83 -23.41 -10.52 2.85
CA LYS A 83 -22.73 -10.10 4.07
C LYS A 83 -21.32 -10.72 4.05
N ARG A 84 -20.35 -10.06 3.40
CA ARG A 84 -18.94 -10.19 3.74
C ARG A 84 -18.90 -9.96 5.24
N GLU A 85 -18.38 -10.93 6.00
CA GLU A 85 -18.05 -10.70 7.41
C GLU A 85 -17.39 -9.33 7.51
N GLU A 86 -17.97 -8.45 8.32
CA GLU A 86 -17.49 -7.09 8.45
C GLU A 86 -16.11 -7.14 9.08
N LYS A 87 -15.08 -7.11 8.22
CA LYS A 87 -13.70 -7.01 8.67
C LYS A 87 -13.59 -5.77 9.53
N GLN A 88 -13.06 -5.94 10.74
CA GLN A 88 -12.81 -4.82 11.61
C GLN A 88 -11.62 -4.04 11.05
N LEU A 89 -11.88 -2.78 10.71
CA LEU A 89 -10.86 -1.83 10.33
C LEU A 89 -9.88 -1.65 11.50
N HIS A 90 -8.58 -1.71 11.22
CA HIS A 90 -7.54 -1.37 12.18
C HIS A 90 -7.06 0.07 11.97
N ARG A 91 -6.71 0.44 10.74
CA ARG A 91 -6.29 1.81 10.40
C ARG A 91 -6.38 2.08 8.91
N ILE A 92 -6.61 3.34 8.54
CA ILE A 92 -6.34 3.83 7.19
C ILE A 92 -4.84 4.17 7.10
N ILE A 93 -4.10 3.46 6.26
CA ILE A 93 -2.64 3.59 6.16
C ILE A 93 -2.22 4.52 5.02
N GLY A 94 -3.05 4.64 3.97
CA GLY A 94 -2.67 5.37 2.77
C GLY A 94 -3.85 5.87 1.96
N LEU A 95 -3.53 6.72 0.98
CA LEU A 95 -4.43 7.12 -0.08
C LEU A 95 -3.75 6.87 -1.42
N THR A 96 -4.53 6.51 -2.43
CA THR A 96 -4.06 6.44 -3.82
C THR A 96 -5.12 7.04 -4.72
N ASP A 97 -4.67 7.69 -5.78
CA ASP A 97 -5.50 8.13 -6.89
C ASP A 97 -5.36 7.09 -8.00
N SER A 98 -6.46 6.43 -8.35
CA SER A 98 -6.53 5.39 -9.39
C SER A 98 -7.80 5.63 -10.21
N PRO A 99 -7.73 5.48 -11.53
CA PRO A 99 -7.98 6.55 -12.51
C PRO A 99 -9.02 7.62 -12.06
N GLY A 100 -8.58 8.59 -11.25
CA GLY A 100 -9.39 9.76 -10.87
C GLY A 100 -10.37 9.53 -9.71
N GLU A 101 -10.39 8.32 -9.14
CA GLU A 101 -11.15 8.03 -7.93
C GLU A 101 -10.19 7.78 -6.76
N LEU A 102 -10.41 8.54 -5.69
CA LEU A 102 -9.65 8.40 -4.46
C LEU A 102 -9.99 7.06 -3.80
N HIS A 103 -8.96 6.30 -3.45
CA HIS A 103 -9.07 5.08 -2.67
C HIS A 103 -8.24 5.20 -1.40
N PHE A 104 -8.80 4.72 -0.29
CA PHE A 104 -8.06 4.51 0.93
C PHE A 104 -7.46 3.12 0.94
N LEU A 105 -6.20 3.02 1.34
CA LEU A 105 -5.61 1.75 1.71
C LEU A 105 -5.93 1.48 3.17
N ILE A 106 -6.78 0.49 3.42
CA ILE A 106 -7.29 0.14 4.75
C ILE A 106 -6.60 -1.13 5.21
N LYS A 107 -5.91 -1.05 6.35
CA LYS A 107 -5.39 -2.19 7.11
C LYS A 107 -6.50 -2.71 8.00
N TRP A 108 -6.78 -4.00 7.93
CA TRP A 108 -7.76 -4.66 8.79
C TRP A 108 -7.09 -5.18 10.06
N LYS A 109 -7.86 -5.75 10.98
CA LYS A 109 -7.30 -6.44 12.16
C LYS A 109 -6.60 -7.76 11.81
N ASP A 110 -6.92 -8.34 10.67
CA ASP A 110 -6.13 -9.41 10.07
C ASP A 110 -4.88 -8.81 9.38
N PRO A 111 -3.87 -9.59 8.98
CA PRO A 111 -2.67 -9.05 8.35
C PRO A 111 -2.90 -8.54 6.91
N THR A 112 -4.14 -8.44 6.44
CA THR A 112 -4.46 -8.02 5.07
C THR A 112 -4.79 -6.53 5.00
N ALA A 113 -4.69 -5.98 3.79
CA ALA A 113 -5.14 -4.64 3.49
C ALA A 113 -5.77 -4.57 2.10
N ASP A 114 -6.77 -3.70 1.96
CA ASP A 114 -7.52 -3.54 0.72
C ASP A 114 -7.62 -2.06 0.33
N LEU A 115 -7.77 -1.82 -0.97
CA LEU A 115 -8.14 -0.50 -1.49
C LEU A 115 -9.66 -0.37 -1.44
N VAL A 116 -10.14 0.60 -0.66
CA VAL A 116 -11.56 0.90 -0.49
C VAL A 116 -11.84 2.26 -1.10
N PRO A 117 -12.83 2.39 -2.00
CA PRO A 117 -13.21 3.69 -2.55
C PRO A 117 -13.51 4.69 -1.43
N ALA A 118 -13.03 5.93 -1.58
CA ALA A 118 -13.21 6.95 -0.56
C ALA A 118 -14.69 7.19 -0.26
N LYS A 119 -15.56 7.15 -1.28
CA LYS A 119 -17.02 7.25 -1.12
C LYS A 119 -17.58 6.20 -0.16
N GLU A 120 -17.09 4.96 -0.24
CA GLU A 120 -17.52 3.87 0.64
C GLU A 120 -16.97 4.06 2.06
N ALA A 121 -15.67 4.34 2.18
CA ALA A 121 -15.01 4.53 3.48
C ALA A 121 -15.58 5.73 4.25
N ASN A 122 -15.94 6.81 3.56
CA ASN A 122 -16.55 8.00 4.18
C ASN A 122 -17.90 7.68 4.84
N VAL A 123 -18.64 6.72 4.27
CA VAL A 123 -19.94 6.28 4.82
C VAL A 123 -19.75 5.25 5.93
N LYS A 124 -18.87 4.26 5.73
CA LYS A 124 -18.70 3.14 6.67
C LYS A 124 -17.82 3.49 7.88
N TYR A 125 -16.78 4.30 7.69
CA TYR A 125 -15.74 4.57 8.68
C TYR A 125 -15.42 6.07 8.82
N PRO A 126 -16.44 6.95 8.99
CA PRO A 126 -16.24 8.40 8.94
C PRO A 126 -15.22 8.91 9.97
N GLN A 127 -15.23 8.36 11.18
CA GLN A 127 -14.32 8.79 12.25
C GLN A 127 -12.85 8.50 11.92
N GLU A 128 -12.57 7.35 11.32
CA GLU A 128 -11.20 6.97 10.97
C GLU A 128 -10.69 7.69 9.73
N VAL A 129 -11.59 8.02 8.80
CA VAL A 129 -11.28 8.93 7.68
C VAL A 129 -10.90 10.31 8.22
N ILE A 130 -11.71 10.89 9.11
CA ILE A 130 -11.44 12.20 9.70
C ILE A 130 -10.10 12.17 10.43
N ARG A 131 -9.91 11.19 11.31
CA ARG A 131 -8.67 11.01 12.06
C ARG A 131 -7.44 10.94 11.14
N PHE A 132 -7.54 10.18 10.05
CA PHE A 132 -6.46 10.05 9.07
C PHE A 132 -6.07 11.40 8.44
N TYR A 133 -7.05 12.22 8.07
CA TYR A 133 -6.76 13.56 7.55
C TYR A 133 -6.21 14.50 8.62
N GLU A 134 -6.75 14.47 9.84
CA GLU A 134 -6.26 15.29 10.95
C GLU A 134 -4.79 15.00 11.29
N GLU A 135 -4.42 13.73 11.37
CA GLU A 135 -3.04 13.31 11.64
C GLU A 135 -2.08 13.84 10.55
N ARG A 136 -2.49 13.86 9.28
CA ARG A 136 -1.68 14.36 8.16
C ARG A 136 -1.58 15.87 8.11
N LEU A 137 -2.65 16.59 8.42
CA LEU A 137 -2.62 18.05 8.50
C LEU A 137 -1.69 18.53 9.62
N LYS A 138 -1.72 17.87 10.79
CA LYS A 138 -0.83 18.16 11.93
C LYS A 138 0.65 17.99 11.60
N LEU A 139 0.98 17.04 10.71
CA LEU A 139 2.36 16.79 10.27
C LEU A 139 2.85 17.85 9.27
N GLN A 140 1.95 18.53 8.54
CA GLN A 140 2.31 19.59 7.60
C GLN A 140 2.51 20.96 8.25
N THR A 141 2.03 21.15 9.48
CA THR A 141 2.08 22.44 10.20
C THR A 141 3.27 22.56 11.16
N ARG A 142 4.24 21.65 11.09
CA ARG A 142 5.51 21.67 11.84
C ARG A 142 6.66 22.01 10.90
#